data_AF-A0A4Y2C298-F1
#
_entry.id   AF-A0A4Y2C298-F1
#
_cell.length_a   1.000
_cell.length_b   1.000
_cell.length_c   1.000
_cell.angle_alpha   90.00
_cell.angle_beta   90.00
_cell.angle_gamma   90.00
#
_symmetry.space_group_name_H-M   'P 1'
#
loop_
_entity.id
_entity.type
_entity.pdbx_description
1 polymer ?
#
loop_
_entity_poly.entity_id
_entity_poly.type
_entity_poly.pdbx_seq_one_letter_code
_entity_poly.pdbx_strand_id
1 'polypeptide(L)'
;MNCPEDLANRDPGPLFHSRWLTAANRILRLYTSSSYPSGNLKEIVGFILKPYTPVWFEIKKSKYFTDGSKYVFQAIQSSRYLSDELLQVVDPVMQRNAFFEHPENVLLAMLVDDREHIRELGHRRILKAIVRKKTVRNFVPPKINIQASDYIEIINWNSCVVYPPLMLRDLSEDDIKSLINSDTKAHQRNTKVFLSHAGCEEVRQTCERGLE
;
A
#
# COMPACT_ATOMS: atom_id res chain seq x y z
N MET A 1 -8.02 3.12 -25.53
CA MET A 1 -8.32 4.41 -24.87
C MET A 1 -7.09 5.27 -25.06
N ASN A 2 -7.15 6.29 -25.92
CA ASN A 2 -6.05 7.26 -26.04
C ASN A 2 -6.17 8.24 -24.88
N CYS A 3 -5.11 8.34 -24.08
CA CYS A 3 -4.98 9.39 -23.07
C CYS A 3 -4.81 10.73 -23.80
N PRO A 4 -5.59 11.77 -23.45
CA PRO A 4 -5.40 13.11 -24.00
C PRO A 4 -3.96 13.62 -23.77
N GLU A 5 -3.37 14.21 -24.81
CA GLU A 5 -1.96 14.60 -24.86
C GLU A 5 -1.61 15.69 -23.83
N ASP A 6 -2.60 16.49 -23.43
CA ASP A 6 -2.50 17.49 -22.36
C ASP A 6 -2.41 16.87 -20.96
N LEU A 7 -3.04 15.71 -20.74
CA LEU A 7 -2.94 14.95 -19.48
C LEU A 7 -1.64 14.14 -19.43
N ALA A 8 -1.20 13.58 -20.55
CA ALA A 8 0.04 12.81 -20.63
C ALA A 8 1.29 13.68 -20.37
N ASN A 9 1.23 14.97 -20.68
CA ASN A 9 2.35 15.92 -20.54
C ASN A 9 2.28 16.78 -19.27
N ARG A 10 1.33 16.53 -18.36
CA ARG A 10 1.25 17.28 -17.10
C ARG A 10 2.33 16.81 -16.13
N ASP A 11 3.28 17.69 -15.84
CA ASP A 11 4.18 17.53 -14.70
C ASP A 11 3.38 17.77 -13.39
N PRO A 12 3.25 16.77 -12.51
CA PRO A 12 2.56 16.91 -11.22
C PRO A 12 3.28 17.84 -10.24
N GLY A 13 4.44 18.37 -10.61
CA GLY A 13 5.23 19.29 -9.81
C GLY A 13 6.01 18.57 -8.71
N PRO A 14 6.97 19.26 -8.08
CA PRO A 14 7.82 18.67 -7.05
C PRO A 14 7.03 18.37 -5.77
N LEU A 15 7.08 17.11 -5.34
CA LEU A 15 6.55 16.67 -4.05
C LEU A 15 7.40 17.22 -2.89
N PHE A 16 6.76 17.95 -1.97
CA PHE A 16 7.43 18.58 -0.83
C PHE A 16 7.51 17.66 0.40
N HIS A 17 8.32 16.60 0.31
CA HIS A 17 8.60 15.65 1.43
C HIS A 17 9.15 16.29 2.71
N SER A 18 9.62 17.53 2.65
CA SER A 18 10.30 18.20 3.74
C SER A 18 9.38 18.52 4.92
N ARG A 19 8.06 18.61 4.71
CA ARG A 19 7.12 19.10 5.75
C ARG A 19 6.99 18.14 6.93
N TRP A 20 6.69 16.87 6.68
CA TRP A 20 6.57 15.88 7.75
C TRP A 20 7.89 15.67 8.48
N LEU A 21 8.99 15.45 7.74
CA LEU A 21 10.30 15.16 8.34
C LEU A 21 10.77 16.34 9.22
N THR A 22 10.46 17.58 8.80
CA THR A 22 10.72 18.77 9.61
C THR A 22 9.88 18.78 10.89
N ALA A 23 8.59 18.45 10.81
CA ALA A 23 7.71 18.38 11.97
C ALA A 23 8.16 17.29 12.96
N ALA A 24 8.45 16.08 12.48
CA ALA A 24 8.94 14.98 13.29
C ALA A 24 10.28 15.34 13.97
N ASN A 25 11.23 15.91 13.23
CA ASN A 25 12.50 16.35 13.80
C ASN A 25 12.34 17.44 14.87
N ARG A 26 11.40 18.38 14.68
CA ARG A 26 11.09 19.42 15.68
C ARG A 26 10.53 18.80 16.96
N ILE A 27 9.60 17.85 16.84
CA ILE A 27 9.01 17.14 17.99
C ILE A 27 10.07 16.32 18.73
N LEU A 28 10.91 15.58 18.00
CA LEU A 28 11.98 14.78 18.60
C LEU A 28 13.01 15.66 19.33
N ARG A 29 13.40 16.80 18.74
CA ARG A 29 14.28 17.77 19.42
C ARG A 29 13.65 18.33 20.68
N LEU A 30 12.38 18.71 20.62
CA LEU A 30 11.63 19.19 21.79
C LEU A 30 11.60 18.15 22.91
N TYR A 31 11.40 16.87 22.58
CA TYR A 31 11.46 15.78 23.53
C TYR A 31 12.85 15.66 24.19
N THR A 32 13.92 15.66 23.40
CA THR A 32 15.30 15.54 23.92
C THR A 32 15.75 16.75 24.74
N SER A 33 15.23 17.95 24.46
CA SER A 33 15.57 19.17 25.21
C SER A 33 14.74 19.34 26.48
N SER A 34 13.72 18.51 26.69
CA SER A 34 12.83 18.60 27.85
C SER A 34 13.32 17.69 28.97
N SER A 35 13.68 18.26 30.13
CA SER A 35 14.09 17.46 31.31
C SER A 35 12.96 16.59 31.85
N TYR A 36 11.70 17.03 31.72
CA TYR A 36 10.49 16.33 32.16
C TYR A 36 9.41 16.38 31.07
N PRO A 37 9.49 15.54 30.02
CA PRO A 37 8.54 15.57 28.92
C PRO A 37 7.14 15.14 29.38
N SER A 38 6.11 15.84 28.90
CA SER A 38 4.71 15.53 29.21
C SER A 38 4.28 14.16 28.69
N GLY A 39 3.21 13.58 29.25
CA GLY A 39 2.62 12.33 28.78
C GLY A 39 2.29 12.38 27.29
N ASN A 40 1.57 13.42 26.86
CA ASN A 40 1.20 13.62 25.46
C ASN A 40 2.44 13.70 24.54
N LEU A 41 3.51 14.36 24.97
CA LEU A 41 4.73 14.44 24.17
C LEU A 41 5.40 13.06 24.04
N LYS A 42 5.42 12.25 25.11
CA LYS A 42 5.90 10.87 25.06
C LYS A 42 5.07 9.99 24.12
N GLU A 43 3.74 10.17 24.10
CA GLU A 43 2.85 9.43 23.21
C GLU A 43 3.09 9.77 21.74
N ILE A 44 3.19 11.06 21.40
CA ILE A 44 3.48 11.52 20.04
C ILE A 44 4.84 10.99 19.59
N VAL A 45 5.87 11.09 20.43
CA VAL A 45 7.21 10.55 20.12
C VAL A 45 7.15 9.03 19.95
N GLY A 46 6.40 8.34 20.80
CA GLY A 46 6.15 6.90 20.68
C GLY A 46 5.54 6.54 19.33
N PHE A 47 4.53 7.29 18.90
CA PHE A 47 3.88 7.12 17.59
C PHE A 47 4.85 7.40 16.42
N ILE A 48 5.68 8.43 16.52
CA ILE A 48 6.69 8.71 15.48
C ILE A 48 7.67 7.54 15.38
N LEU A 49 8.19 7.05 16.50
CA LEU A 49 9.28 6.07 16.51
C LEU A 49 8.83 4.63 16.26
N LYS A 50 7.61 4.24 16.66
CA LYS A 50 7.16 2.84 16.61
C LYS A 50 6.43 2.49 15.30
N PRO A 51 5.25 3.06 14.97
CA PRO A 51 4.58 2.75 13.73
C PRO A 51 5.11 3.55 12.55
N TYR A 52 5.25 4.87 12.71
CA TYR A 52 5.47 5.74 11.56
C TYR A 52 6.87 5.57 10.96
N THR A 53 7.92 5.72 11.76
CA THR A 53 9.31 5.72 11.26
C THR A 53 9.67 4.41 10.57
N PRO A 54 9.42 3.22 11.14
CA PRO A 54 9.75 1.95 10.46
C PRO A 54 8.99 1.77 9.15
N VAL A 55 7.69 2.05 9.12
CA VAL A 55 6.89 1.94 7.88
C VAL A 55 7.38 2.93 6.83
N TRP A 56 7.63 4.18 7.21
CA TRP A 56 8.16 5.19 6.31
C TRP A 56 9.50 4.78 5.70
N PHE A 57 10.42 4.23 6.50
CA PHE A 57 11.70 3.72 6.01
C PHE A 57 11.52 2.52 5.07
N GLU A 58 10.64 1.58 5.39
CA GLU A 58 10.34 0.44 4.52
C GLU A 58 9.78 0.90 3.17
N ILE A 59 8.86 1.86 3.15
CA ILE A 59 8.32 2.46 1.92
C ILE A 59 9.42 3.14 1.11
N LYS A 60 10.30 3.92 1.76
CA LYS A 60 11.38 4.63 1.06
C LYS A 60 12.48 3.70 0.55
N LYS A 61 12.74 2.58 1.24
CA LYS A 61 13.67 1.54 0.82
C LYS A 61 13.07 0.63 -0.24
N SER A 62 11.74 0.54 -0.30
CA SER A 62 11.04 -0.30 -1.25
C SER A 62 11.33 0.10 -2.68
N LYS A 63 11.53 -0.91 -3.53
CA LYS A 63 11.64 -0.76 -4.98
C LYS A 63 10.35 -1.16 -5.70
N TYR A 64 9.39 -1.71 -4.97
CA TYR A 64 8.27 -2.44 -5.56
C TYR A 64 6.94 -1.98 -4.95
N PHE A 65 6.09 -1.42 -5.80
CA PHE A 65 4.74 -1.01 -5.40
C PHE A 65 3.85 -2.19 -4.96
N THR A 66 4.20 -3.42 -5.36
CA THR A 66 3.51 -4.66 -4.93
C THR A 66 3.59 -4.90 -3.42
N ASP A 67 4.53 -4.27 -2.72
CA ASP A 67 4.63 -4.39 -1.27
C ASP A 67 3.77 -3.33 -0.53
N GLY A 68 3.06 -2.46 -1.27
CA GLY A 68 2.23 -1.38 -0.71
C GLY A 68 1.22 -1.85 0.34
N SER A 69 0.42 -2.87 0.06
CA SER A 69 -0.57 -3.40 1.02
C SER A 69 0.07 -3.99 2.28
N LYS A 70 1.29 -4.51 2.16
CA LYS A 70 2.05 -5.01 3.32
C LYS A 70 2.48 -3.86 4.23
N TYR A 71 2.84 -2.71 3.67
CA TYR A 71 3.21 -1.53 4.47
C TYR A 71 2.02 -0.90 5.18
N VAL A 72 0.85 -0.83 4.55
CA VAL A 72 -0.38 -0.38 5.21
C VAL A 72 -0.74 -1.35 6.35
N PHE A 73 -0.69 -2.66 6.08
CA PHE A 73 -0.91 -3.67 7.12
C PHE A 73 0.09 -3.54 8.27
N GLN A 74 1.37 -3.31 7.98
CA GLN A 74 2.41 -3.07 8.99
C GLN A 74 2.11 -1.81 9.81
N ALA A 75 1.61 -0.73 9.19
CA ALA A 75 1.20 0.48 9.90
C ALA A 75 0.07 0.21 10.88
N ILE A 76 -0.96 -0.52 10.44
CA ILE A 76 -2.09 -0.94 11.28
C ILE A 76 -1.60 -1.83 12.43
N GLN A 77 -0.79 -2.84 12.13
CA GLN A 77 -0.31 -3.78 13.16
C GLN A 77 0.55 -3.07 14.20
N SER A 78 1.42 -2.16 13.77
CA SER A 78 2.32 -1.41 14.64
C SER A 78 1.63 -0.30 15.42
N SER A 79 0.42 0.14 15.05
CA SER A 79 -0.37 1.11 15.82
C SER A 79 -1.22 0.45 16.93
N ARG A 80 -1.42 -0.88 16.93
CA ARG A 80 -2.28 -1.60 17.89
C ARG A 80 -1.90 -1.46 19.37
N TYR A 81 -0.70 -0.96 19.69
CA TYR A 81 -0.30 -0.72 21.09
C TYR A 81 -0.89 0.59 21.66
N LEU A 82 -1.44 1.45 20.80
CA LEU A 82 -2.04 2.72 21.21
C LEU A 82 -3.30 2.47 22.05
N SER A 83 -3.66 3.45 22.88
CA SER A 83 -4.94 3.43 23.60
C SER A 83 -6.11 3.58 22.63
N ASP A 84 -7.30 3.12 23.05
CA ASP A 84 -8.53 3.24 22.26
C ASP A 84 -8.84 4.70 21.88
N GLU A 85 -8.55 5.65 22.78
CA GLU A 85 -8.70 7.09 22.53
C GLU A 85 -7.80 7.58 21.38
N LEU A 86 -6.56 7.11 21.32
CA LEU A 86 -5.63 7.46 20.24
C LEU A 86 -5.96 6.71 18.94
N LEU A 87 -6.41 5.46 19.02
CA LEU A 87 -6.87 4.70 17.86
C LEU A 87 -8.08 5.35 17.19
N GLN A 88 -8.99 5.96 17.94
CA GLN A 88 -10.09 6.76 17.38
C GLN A 88 -9.62 7.94 16.52
N VAL A 89 -8.40 8.44 16.72
CA VAL A 89 -7.79 9.49 15.90
C VAL A 89 -7.02 8.90 14.72
N VAL A 90 -6.28 7.81 14.94
CA VAL A 90 -5.38 7.19 13.95
C VAL A 90 -6.12 6.37 12.90
N ASP A 91 -7.11 5.55 13.29
CA ASP A 91 -7.80 4.64 12.38
C ASP A 91 -8.54 5.37 11.25
N PRO A 92 -9.24 6.50 11.50
CA PRO A 92 -9.85 7.29 10.41
C PRO A 92 -8.82 7.89 9.46
N VAL A 93 -7.60 8.20 9.93
CA VAL A 93 -6.51 8.66 9.06
C VAL A 93 -6.06 7.51 8.16
N MET A 94 -5.82 6.32 8.72
CA MET A 94 -5.45 5.13 7.95
C MET A 94 -6.53 4.78 6.91
N GLN A 95 -7.80 4.84 7.29
CA GLN A 95 -8.93 4.56 6.38
C GLN A 95 -9.02 5.55 5.22
N ARG A 96 -8.82 6.86 5.46
CA ARG A 96 -8.82 7.86 4.40
C ARG A 96 -7.67 7.67 3.40
N ASN A 97 -6.57 7.10 3.88
CA ASN A 97 -5.34 6.89 3.11
C ASN A 97 -5.17 5.47 2.54
N ALA A 98 -6.19 4.60 2.69
CA ALA A 98 -6.15 3.19 2.31
C ALA A 98 -6.21 2.91 0.78
N PHE A 99 -5.70 3.80 -0.07
CA PHE A 99 -5.70 3.61 -1.53
C PHE A 99 -4.91 2.38 -1.98
N PHE A 100 -3.86 2.01 -1.22
CA PHE A 100 -3.09 0.78 -1.46
C PHE A 100 -3.88 -0.50 -1.19
N GLU A 101 -5.01 -0.40 -0.49
CA GLU A 101 -5.89 -1.53 -0.26
C GLU A 101 -6.92 -1.74 -1.36
N HIS A 102 -6.86 -0.95 -2.44
CA HIS A 102 -7.68 -1.24 -3.62
C HIS A 102 -7.48 -2.70 -4.06
N PRO A 103 -8.57 -3.45 -4.37
CA PRO A 103 -8.47 -4.90 -4.60
C PRO A 103 -7.40 -5.31 -5.62
N GLU A 104 -7.18 -4.49 -6.65
CA GLU A 104 -6.13 -4.72 -7.65
C GLU A 104 -4.71 -4.71 -7.05
N ASN A 105 -4.42 -3.77 -6.15
CA ASN A 105 -3.11 -3.65 -5.51
C ASN A 105 -2.86 -4.83 -4.56
N VAL A 106 -3.88 -5.22 -3.79
CA VAL A 106 -3.83 -6.40 -2.92
C VAL A 106 -3.61 -7.67 -3.76
N LEU A 107 -4.29 -7.82 -4.90
CA LEU A 107 -4.08 -8.95 -5.81
C LEU A 107 -2.67 -9.00 -6.39
N LEU A 108 -2.09 -7.85 -6.75
CA LEU A 108 -0.70 -7.77 -7.22
C LEU A 108 0.28 -8.13 -6.11
N ALA A 109 0.02 -7.72 -4.86
CA ALA A 109 0.81 -8.11 -3.70
C ALA A 109 0.77 -9.63 -3.47
N MET A 110 -0.42 -10.23 -3.61
CA MET A 110 -0.62 -11.68 -3.46
C MET A 110 0.09 -12.49 -4.54
N LEU A 111 0.10 -12.03 -5.79
CA LEU A 111 0.76 -12.74 -6.90
C LEU A 111 2.26 -12.92 -6.68
N VAL A 112 2.91 -11.95 -6.04
CA VAL A 112 4.35 -11.97 -5.75
C VAL A 112 4.67 -12.28 -4.30
N ASP A 113 3.70 -12.86 -3.55
CA ASP A 113 3.91 -13.27 -2.17
C ASP A 113 4.88 -14.46 -2.09
N ASP A 114 5.70 -14.50 -1.06
CA ASP A 114 6.63 -15.61 -0.85
C ASP A 114 5.88 -16.91 -0.53
N ARG A 115 4.67 -16.82 0.03
CA ARG A 115 3.82 -17.95 0.40
C ARG A 115 3.00 -18.44 -0.79
N GLU A 116 3.22 -19.69 -1.19
CA GLU A 116 2.58 -20.33 -2.35
C GLU A 116 1.04 -20.28 -2.30
N HIS A 117 0.44 -20.69 -1.17
CA HIS A 117 -1.02 -20.69 -1.01
C HIS A 117 -1.66 -19.30 -1.20
N ILE A 118 -0.92 -18.22 -0.94
CA ILE A 118 -1.39 -16.84 -1.18
C ILE A 118 -1.29 -16.49 -2.66
N ARG A 119 -0.20 -16.87 -3.34
CA ARG A 119 -0.07 -16.71 -4.79
C ARG A 119 -1.21 -17.42 -5.52
N GLU A 120 -1.49 -18.66 -5.15
CA GLU A 120 -2.61 -19.44 -5.70
C GLU A 120 -3.97 -18.78 -5.44
N LEU A 121 -4.18 -18.26 -4.22
CA LEU A 121 -5.41 -17.54 -3.88
C LEU A 121 -5.56 -16.26 -4.71
N GLY A 122 -4.48 -15.49 -4.89
CA GLY A 122 -4.45 -14.27 -5.71
C GLY A 122 -4.78 -14.58 -7.17
N HIS A 123 -4.15 -15.61 -7.73
CA HIS A 123 -4.41 -16.08 -9.08
C HIS A 123 -5.87 -16.47 -9.31
N ARG A 124 -6.45 -17.30 -8.44
CA ARG A 124 -7.86 -17.73 -8.56
C ARG A 124 -8.81 -16.53 -8.55
N ARG A 125 -8.53 -15.52 -7.73
CA ARG A 125 -9.32 -14.29 -7.67
C ARG A 125 -9.20 -13.47 -8.96
N ILE A 126 -8.02 -13.40 -9.56
CA ILE A 126 -7.77 -12.70 -10.83
C ILE A 126 -8.54 -13.38 -11.97
N LEU A 127 -8.42 -14.71 -12.12
CA LEU A 127 -9.17 -15.44 -13.16
C LEU A 127 -10.68 -15.21 -13.05
N LYS A 128 -11.21 -15.25 -11.81
CA LYS A 128 -12.62 -14.94 -11.56
C LYS A 128 -13.00 -13.50 -11.93
N ALA A 129 -12.07 -12.55 -11.80
CA ALA A 129 -12.29 -11.15 -12.16
C ALA A 129 -12.23 -10.89 -13.67
N ILE A 130 -11.40 -11.64 -14.42
CA ILE A 130 -11.30 -11.54 -15.89
C ILE A 130 -12.62 -11.89 -16.57
N VAL A 131 -13.32 -12.91 -16.07
CA VAL A 131 -14.60 -13.40 -16.63
C VAL A 131 -15.76 -12.42 -16.40
N ARG A 132 -15.64 -11.48 -15.45
CA ARG A 132 -16.72 -10.54 -15.10
C ARG A 132 -16.85 -9.41 -16.14
N LYS A 133 -18.09 -8.93 -16.34
CA LYS A 133 -18.38 -7.78 -17.22
C LYS A 133 -17.64 -6.53 -16.73
N LYS A 134 -16.95 -5.86 -17.63
CA LYS A 134 -16.14 -4.66 -17.35
C LYS A 134 -17.07 -3.45 -17.19
N THR A 135 -17.23 -2.99 -15.95
CA THR A 135 -17.80 -1.68 -15.62
C THR A 135 -16.69 -0.64 -15.43
N VAL A 136 -17.05 0.64 -15.40
CA VAL A 136 -16.10 1.72 -15.06
C VAL A 136 -15.53 1.46 -13.67
N ARG A 137 -14.20 1.57 -13.54
CA ARG A 137 -13.49 1.34 -12.28
C ARG A 137 -13.60 2.59 -11.40
N ASN A 138 -14.07 2.42 -10.17
CA ASN A 138 -14.12 3.50 -9.19
C ASN A 138 -12.89 3.40 -8.29
N PHE A 139 -11.99 4.38 -8.38
CA PHE A 139 -10.79 4.43 -7.54
C PHE A 139 -11.07 5.20 -6.25
N VAL A 140 -11.65 4.50 -5.27
CA VAL A 140 -11.99 5.01 -3.94
C VAL A 140 -11.32 4.10 -2.91
N PRO A 141 -10.78 4.63 -1.79
CA PRO A 141 -10.20 3.78 -0.76
C PRO A 141 -11.27 2.81 -0.23
N PRO A 142 -11.04 1.48 -0.25
CA PRO A 142 -11.99 0.53 0.26
C PRO A 142 -12.03 0.60 1.79
N LYS A 143 -13.14 0.13 2.36
CA LYS A 143 -13.25 -0.04 3.81
C LYS A 143 -12.23 -1.09 4.27
N ILE A 144 -11.28 -0.68 5.11
CA ILE A 144 -10.24 -1.55 5.64
C ILE A 144 -10.64 -2.18 6.97
N ASN A 145 -10.17 -3.40 7.19
CA ASN A 145 -10.31 -4.13 8.43
C ASN A 145 -9.08 -3.91 9.31
N ILE A 146 -9.18 -2.98 10.27
CA ILE A 146 -8.11 -2.66 11.23
C ILE A 146 -7.73 -3.89 12.09
N GLN A 147 -8.65 -4.84 12.26
CA GLN A 147 -8.45 -6.07 13.04
C GLN A 147 -7.94 -7.25 12.21
N ALA A 148 -7.57 -7.05 10.94
CA ALA A 148 -7.07 -8.11 10.07
C ALA A 148 -5.85 -8.82 10.67
N SER A 149 -5.75 -10.14 10.52
CA SER A 149 -4.58 -10.89 11.01
C SER A 149 -3.44 -10.94 9.99
N ASP A 150 -3.77 -10.71 8.73
CA ASP A 150 -2.87 -10.68 7.59
C ASP A 150 -3.32 -9.60 6.58
N TYR A 151 -2.40 -9.08 5.77
CA TYR A 151 -2.73 -8.09 4.75
C TYR A 151 -3.74 -8.64 3.73
N ILE A 152 -3.80 -9.96 3.51
CA ILE A 152 -4.80 -10.55 2.61
C ILE A 152 -6.24 -10.43 3.13
N GLU A 153 -6.43 -10.13 4.41
CA GLU A 153 -7.73 -9.98 5.08
C GLU A 153 -8.10 -8.51 5.34
N ILE A 154 -7.24 -7.57 4.91
CA ILE A 154 -7.41 -6.14 5.16
C ILE A 154 -8.63 -5.58 4.43
N ILE A 155 -9.05 -6.19 3.33
CA ILE A 155 -10.29 -5.86 2.61
C ILE A 155 -11.30 -6.98 2.68
N ASN A 156 -12.57 -6.59 2.75
CA ASN A 156 -13.67 -7.55 2.63
C ASN A 156 -13.90 -7.90 1.14
N TRP A 157 -13.38 -9.05 0.76
CA TRP A 157 -13.49 -9.60 -0.60
C TRP A 157 -14.91 -9.97 -1.04
N ASN A 158 -15.84 -10.15 -0.10
CA ASN A 158 -17.24 -10.44 -0.41
C ASN A 158 -18.02 -9.17 -0.74
N SER A 159 -17.61 -8.01 -0.21
CA SER A 159 -18.28 -6.73 -0.44
C SER A 159 -17.59 -5.85 -1.48
N CYS A 160 -16.30 -6.09 -1.80
CA CYS A 160 -15.59 -5.28 -2.79
C CYS A 160 -15.79 -5.79 -4.23
N VAL A 161 -15.86 -4.85 -5.17
CA VAL A 161 -15.84 -5.18 -6.60
C VAL A 161 -14.39 -5.43 -7.01
N VAL A 162 -14.12 -6.64 -7.50
CA VAL A 162 -12.77 -7.05 -7.91
C VAL A 162 -12.65 -6.94 -9.42
N TYR A 163 -11.66 -6.19 -9.88
CA TYR A 163 -11.26 -6.08 -11.28
C TYR A 163 -9.92 -6.80 -11.49
N PRO A 164 -9.64 -7.31 -12.70
CA PRO A 164 -8.31 -7.79 -13.01
C PRO A 164 -7.34 -6.60 -12.97
N PRO A 165 -6.17 -6.72 -12.30
CA PRO A 165 -5.19 -5.66 -12.23
C PRO A 165 -4.84 -5.13 -13.62
N LEU A 166 -4.83 -3.80 -13.79
CA LEU A 166 -4.54 -3.16 -15.08
C LEU A 166 -3.24 -3.63 -15.72
N MET A 167 -2.23 -3.92 -14.90
CA MET A 167 -0.91 -4.40 -15.31
C MET A 167 -0.93 -5.79 -15.95
N LEU A 168 -2.02 -6.54 -15.79
CA LEU A 168 -2.19 -7.88 -16.35
C LEU A 168 -3.16 -7.89 -17.55
N ARG A 169 -3.59 -6.71 -18.02
CA ARG A 169 -4.63 -6.59 -19.06
C ARG A 169 -4.27 -7.32 -20.36
N ASP A 170 -3.00 -7.24 -20.74
CA ASP A 170 -2.52 -7.75 -22.03
C ASP A 170 -1.87 -9.13 -21.92
N LEU A 171 -1.90 -9.73 -20.73
CA LEU A 171 -1.38 -11.07 -20.47
C LEU A 171 -2.47 -12.12 -20.72
N SER A 172 -2.09 -13.24 -21.34
CA SER A 172 -2.98 -14.40 -21.46
C SER A 172 -3.15 -15.10 -20.11
N GLU A 173 -4.17 -15.96 -19.98
CA GLU A 173 -4.34 -16.77 -18.78
C GLU A 173 -3.14 -17.68 -18.51
N ASP A 174 -2.49 -18.19 -19.57
CA ASP A 174 -1.32 -19.04 -19.43
C ASP A 174 -0.06 -18.24 -19.04
N ASP A 175 0.05 -16.98 -19.49
CA ASP A 175 1.08 -16.05 -19.00
C ASP A 175 0.90 -15.78 -17.51
N ILE A 176 -0.34 -15.54 -17.06
CA ILE A 176 -0.65 -15.31 -15.65
C ILE A 176 -0.37 -16.58 -14.82
N LYS A 177 -0.69 -17.78 -15.34
CA LYS A 177 -0.32 -19.05 -14.67
C LYS A 177 1.19 -19.22 -14.58
N SER A 178 1.92 -18.86 -15.62
CA SER A 178 3.38 -18.98 -15.65
C SER A 178 4.06 -18.14 -14.56
N LEU A 179 3.48 -16.98 -14.21
CA LEU A 179 3.94 -16.12 -13.11
C LEU A 179 3.92 -16.80 -11.72
N ILE A 180 3.08 -17.84 -11.53
CA ILE A 180 2.92 -18.53 -10.24
C ILE A 180 3.91 -19.67 -10.11
N ASN A 181 4.08 -20.42 -11.20
CA ASN A 181 4.89 -21.65 -11.27
C ASN A 181 6.39 -21.36 -11.35
N SER A 182 6.78 -20.11 -11.60
CA SER A 182 8.17 -19.68 -11.63
C SER A 182 8.72 -19.53 -10.21
N ASP A 183 8.98 -20.67 -9.56
CA ASP A 183 9.38 -20.79 -8.15
C ASP A 183 10.78 -20.24 -7.82
N THR A 184 11.38 -19.48 -8.72
CA THR A 184 12.69 -18.88 -8.50
C THR A 184 12.53 -17.47 -7.96
N LYS A 185 13.22 -17.16 -6.84
CA LYS A 185 13.38 -15.78 -6.32
C LYS A 185 13.83 -14.78 -7.39
N ALA A 186 14.52 -15.26 -8.43
CA ALA A 186 14.89 -14.50 -9.61
C ALA A 186 13.67 -14.09 -10.45
N HIS A 187 12.72 -14.99 -10.69
CA HIS A 187 11.50 -14.68 -11.43
C HIS A 187 10.54 -13.81 -10.61
N GLN A 188 10.38 -14.04 -9.30
CA GLN A 188 9.63 -13.13 -8.43
C GLN A 188 10.22 -11.71 -8.45
N ARG A 189 11.55 -11.57 -8.45
CA ARG A 189 12.21 -10.28 -8.68
C ARG A 189 11.90 -9.72 -10.07
N ASN A 190 11.99 -10.53 -11.11
CA ASN A 190 11.70 -10.08 -12.48
C ASN A 190 10.24 -9.65 -12.66
N THR A 191 9.28 -10.34 -12.04
CA THR A 191 7.86 -9.99 -12.02
C THR A 191 7.63 -8.72 -11.22
N LYS A 192 8.25 -8.58 -10.04
CA LYS A 192 8.20 -7.33 -9.26
C LYS A 192 8.81 -6.15 -10.03
N VAL A 193 9.91 -6.38 -10.76
CA VAL A 193 10.56 -5.42 -11.65
C VAL A 193 9.68 -5.07 -12.84
N PHE A 194 9.10 -6.05 -13.52
CA PHE A 194 8.20 -5.84 -14.66
C PHE A 194 6.98 -5.01 -14.25
N LEU A 195 6.34 -5.39 -13.14
CA LEU A 195 5.20 -4.68 -12.59
C LEU A 195 5.62 -3.26 -12.14
N SER A 196 6.82 -3.06 -11.60
CA SER A 196 7.27 -1.73 -11.17
C SER A 196 7.54 -0.81 -12.35
N HIS A 197 8.13 -1.30 -13.44
CA HIS A 197 8.39 -0.49 -14.65
C HIS A 197 7.11 -0.05 -15.35
N ALA A 198 6.05 -0.87 -15.31
CA ALA A 198 4.77 -0.57 -15.95
C ALA A 198 3.91 0.49 -15.19
N GLY A 199 4.26 0.84 -13.95
CA GLY A 199 3.48 1.78 -13.11
C GLY A 199 4.31 2.84 -12.37
N CYS A 200 5.54 3.11 -12.82
CA CYS A 200 6.58 3.66 -11.94
C CYS A 200 6.47 5.15 -11.57
N GLU A 201 5.61 5.95 -12.22
CA GLU A 201 5.50 7.39 -11.93
C GLU A 201 4.25 7.77 -11.12
N GLU A 202 3.06 7.27 -11.47
CA GLU A 202 1.80 7.66 -10.80
C GLU A 202 1.55 6.93 -9.46
N VAL A 203 1.99 5.67 -9.34
CA VAL A 203 1.76 4.87 -8.11
C VAL A 203 2.66 5.34 -6.97
N ARG A 204 3.89 5.76 -7.29
CA ARG A 204 4.85 6.31 -6.32
C ARG A 204 4.35 7.63 -5.73
N GLN A 205 3.73 8.49 -6.54
CA GLN A 205 3.09 9.72 -6.07
C GLN A 205 1.86 9.45 -5.21
N THR A 206 1.15 8.36 -5.44
CA THR A 206 -0.03 7.99 -4.66
C THR A 206 0.34 7.37 -3.29
N CYS A 207 1.48 6.66 -3.19
CA CYS A 207 2.09 6.28 -1.89
C CYS A 207 2.38 7.51 -1.03
N GLU A 208 2.90 8.55 -1.66
CA GLU A 208 3.39 9.74 -0.96
C GLU A 208 2.24 10.68 -0.57
N ARG A 209 1.15 10.73 -1.37
CA ARG A 209 -0.10 11.44 -1.04
C ARG A 209 -0.91 10.79 0.08
N GLY A 210 -0.83 9.48 0.27
CA GLY A 210 -1.52 8.77 1.36
C GLY A 210 -0.82 8.86 2.71
N LEU A 211 0.35 9.49 2.80
CA LEU A 211 1.10 9.66 4.05
C LEU A 211 1.19 11.12 4.51
N GLU A 212 0.71 12.07 3.69
CA GLU A 212 0.52 13.49 4.06
C GLU A 212 -0.90 13.73 4.57
#